data_AF-D9SWI4-F1
#
_entry.id   AF-D9SWI4-F1
#
_cell.length_a   1.000
_cell.length_b   1.000
_cell.length_c   1.000
_cell.angle_alpha   90.00
_cell.angle_beta   90.00
_cell.angle_gamma   90.00
#
_symmetry.space_group_name_H-M   'P 1'
#
loop_
_entity.id
_entity.type
_entity.pdbx_description
1 polymer ?
#
loop_
_entity_poly.entity_id
_entity_poly.type
_entity_poly.pdbx_seq_one_letter_code
_entity_poly.pdbx_strand_id
1 'polypeptide(L)'
;MGILDIGKLIEFRDVRMKEYAQCDKESDRKVKFSNKQSSGKSSGYNNMFLRNEFSRDRDRIKYSRAFRRLEHKAQIFSHEKGDHYRTRLTHTLEVSQIARSLARNMNLNEDLVEAIALGHDIGHTPFGHQGERTLDDIMSGKDNLTGKIRYRINYGGFKHNFHSLKILDQLEVKHKKIKGMNLTWQVMDGILKHTRIKRHKVCKEKCGGCWDIDRFLGDASFIKELLDYNFAVTLEGQIVAIADEIAQRQHDFDDGLRDTDLNLNFETVATYLMDEFDKINLDDDMYSRNLDGLISSMEKLIEVVRFERTELYQINTLVRNLIDFFIKDVTMFSLDTLMKNKENITNLKDDRVMFTKKIVDFSPIGQKVNEIIEKYIKIKILNSYNVSRFDGKAIHVIRELFKAYYKNPRQMPEYILTRLASKVREVSENIYDIMLSKELSAKNINFIDNSPEEINKLVKLMKLEITMEDVFEANEIIAKLRDSIYVDNSGNLIENKLIKINREDKENLNEEELFIKATLEIHYAYLSTICDYIAGMTDNYASSEFKSLYLIE
;
A
#
# COMPACT_ATOMS: atom_id res chain seq x y z
N MET A 1 33.29 -6.75 19.99
CA MET A 1 32.08 -7.54 20.30
C MET A 1 32.53 -8.98 20.46
N GLY A 2 32.10 -9.70 21.51
CA GLY A 2 32.50 -11.09 21.68
C GLY A 2 31.91 -11.98 20.58
N ILE A 3 32.65 -13.01 20.16
CA ILE A 3 32.22 -14.02 19.19
C ILE A 3 30.83 -14.53 19.59
N LEU A 4 29.86 -14.36 18.69
CA LEU A 4 28.49 -14.80 18.92
C LEU A 4 28.44 -16.33 18.99
N ASP A 5 27.89 -16.87 20.06
CA ASP A 5 27.75 -18.31 20.24
C ASP A 5 26.44 -18.80 19.60
N ILE A 6 26.55 -19.52 18.47
CA ILE A 6 25.40 -20.12 17.76
C ILE A 6 24.57 -21.02 18.69
N GLY A 7 25.21 -21.72 19.63
CA GLY A 7 24.53 -22.56 20.60
C GLY A 7 23.56 -21.75 21.46
N LYS A 8 23.96 -20.56 21.91
CA LYS A 8 23.11 -19.66 22.69
C LYS A 8 21.95 -19.10 21.87
N LEU A 9 22.16 -18.81 20.59
CA LEU A 9 21.07 -18.38 19.70
C LEU A 9 20.02 -19.46 19.50
N ILE A 10 20.45 -20.72 19.31
CA ILE A 10 19.55 -21.87 19.16
C ILE A 10 18.74 -22.07 20.45
N GLU A 11 19.40 -22.05 21.61
CA GLU A 11 18.73 -22.18 22.90
C GLU A 11 17.72 -21.05 23.12
N PHE A 12 18.10 -19.81 22.83
CA PHE A 12 17.21 -18.65 22.93
C PHE A 12 15.99 -18.80 22.00
N ARG A 13 16.21 -19.22 20.75
CA ARG A 13 15.15 -19.46 19.76
C ARG A 13 14.15 -20.51 20.27
N ASP A 14 14.64 -21.63 20.81
CA ASP A 14 13.78 -22.76 21.15
C ASP A 14 13.01 -22.56 22.45
N VAL A 15 13.60 -21.83 23.40
CA VAL A 15 13.01 -21.64 24.73
C VAL A 15 12.15 -20.38 24.80
N ARG A 16 12.60 -19.26 24.21
CA ARG A 16 12.04 -17.93 24.51
C ARG A 16 11.24 -17.29 23.40
N MET A 17 11.45 -17.65 22.13
CA MET A 17 10.77 -16.96 21.03
C MET A 17 9.24 -17.08 21.05
N LYS A 18 8.72 -18.14 21.67
CA LYS A 18 7.27 -18.32 21.89
C LYS A 18 6.65 -17.21 22.75
N GLU A 19 7.44 -16.53 23.60
CA GLU A 19 6.98 -15.40 24.41
C GLU A 19 6.69 -14.15 23.55
N TYR A 20 7.31 -14.05 22.36
CA TYR A 20 7.22 -12.89 21.47
C TYR A 20 6.25 -13.08 20.31
N ALA A 21 5.91 -14.33 19.99
CA ALA A 21 4.97 -14.66 18.92
C ALA A 21 3.56 -14.13 19.23
N GLN A 22 2.89 -13.59 18.22
CA GLN A 22 1.51 -13.14 18.39
C GLN A 22 0.55 -14.33 18.50
N CYS A 23 -0.36 -14.24 19.46
CA CYS A 23 -1.46 -15.18 19.65
C CYS A 23 -2.72 -14.63 18.98
N ASP A 24 -3.50 -15.51 18.36
CA ASP A 24 -4.73 -15.13 17.69
C ASP A 24 -5.89 -14.99 18.70
N LYS A 25 -6.65 -13.89 18.61
CA LYS A 25 -7.83 -13.66 19.44
C LYS A 25 -8.96 -13.09 18.59
N GLU A 26 -10.19 -13.59 18.78
CA GLU A 26 -11.37 -13.01 18.11
C GLU A 26 -11.62 -11.55 18.54
N SER A 27 -11.18 -11.18 19.74
CA SER A 27 -11.21 -9.79 20.24
C SER A 27 -10.31 -8.83 19.49
N ASP A 28 -9.37 -9.33 18.69
CA ASP A 28 -8.45 -8.50 17.90
C ASP A 28 -9.09 -7.93 16.64
N ARG A 29 -10.39 -8.18 16.39
CA ARG A 29 -11.14 -7.65 15.26
C ARG A 29 -11.92 -6.40 15.65
N LYS A 30 -12.07 -5.48 14.67
CA LYS A 30 -12.85 -4.26 14.81
C LYS A 30 -14.33 -4.55 15.16
N VAL A 31 -14.94 -5.51 14.50
CA VAL A 31 -16.31 -5.96 14.80
C VAL A 31 -16.30 -7.39 15.30
N LYS A 32 -16.84 -7.62 16.49
CA LYS A 32 -16.99 -8.97 17.05
C LYS A 32 -18.18 -9.66 16.38
N PHE A 33 -17.94 -10.79 15.73
CA PHE A 33 -19.04 -11.65 15.31
C PHE A 33 -19.56 -12.38 16.56
N SER A 34 -20.83 -12.16 16.92
CA SER A 34 -21.43 -13.05 17.92
C SER A 34 -21.50 -14.44 17.30
N ASN A 35 -20.71 -15.39 17.80
CA ASN A 35 -20.94 -16.82 17.58
C ASN A 35 -22.25 -17.22 18.26
N LYS A 36 -23.39 -16.77 17.72
CA LYS A 36 -24.73 -17.29 18.04
C LYS A 36 -25.02 -18.60 17.31
N GLN A 37 -23.98 -19.42 17.11
CA GLN A 37 -24.08 -20.86 16.82
C GLN A 37 -23.18 -21.65 17.77
N SER A 38 -23.23 -21.34 19.06
CA SER A 38 -22.82 -22.28 20.12
C SER A 38 -23.34 -21.86 21.50
N SER A 39 -24.57 -21.35 21.59
CA SER A 39 -25.33 -21.31 22.86
C SER A 39 -25.94 -22.68 23.21
N GLY A 40 -25.18 -23.72 22.95
CA GLY A 40 -25.47 -25.11 23.27
C GLY A 40 -24.16 -25.82 23.08
N LYS A 41 -23.62 -26.41 24.17
CA LYS A 41 -22.40 -27.22 24.25
C LYS A 41 -22.00 -27.83 22.90
N SER A 42 -21.32 -27.07 22.04
CA SER A 42 -20.67 -27.64 20.86
C SER A 42 -19.36 -28.18 21.40
N SER A 43 -19.36 -29.49 21.58
CA SER A 43 -18.28 -30.32 22.10
C SER A 43 -16.91 -29.86 21.63
N GLY A 44 -15.85 -30.17 22.39
CA GLY A 44 -14.45 -29.96 21.97
C GLY A 44 -14.11 -30.52 20.58
N TYR A 45 -15.00 -31.34 20.00
CA TYR A 45 -15.00 -31.77 18.61
C TYR A 45 -15.11 -30.62 17.59
N ASN A 46 -15.93 -29.59 17.83
CA ASN A 46 -16.02 -28.44 16.91
C ASN A 46 -14.78 -27.54 17.02
N ASN A 47 -14.20 -27.38 18.21
CA ASN A 47 -12.95 -26.63 18.38
C ASN A 47 -11.74 -27.30 17.71
N MET A 48 -11.77 -28.63 17.54
CA MET A 48 -10.72 -29.39 16.85
C MET A 48 -10.54 -28.98 15.38
N PHE A 49 -11.57 -28.44 14.73
CA PHE A 49 -11.55 -28.05 13.32
C PHE A 49 -11.60 -26.52 13.11
N LEU A 50 -11.44 -25.73 14.17
CA LEU A 50 -11.45 -24.27 14.04
C LEU A 50 -10.11 -23.76 13.49
N ARG A 51 -10.18 -23.09 12.34
CA ARG A 51 -9.10 -22.23 11.86
C ARG A 51 -8.88 -21.10 12.86
N ASN A 52 -7.61 -20.85 13.20
CA ASN A 52 -7.18 -19.70 13.98
C ASN A 52 -7.51 -18.38 13.26
N GLU A 53 -7.52 -17.25 13.98
CA GLU A 53 -7.99 -15.98 13.41
C GLU A 53 -7.09 -15.44 12.29
N PHE A 54 -5.78 -15.70 12.33
CA PHE A 54 -4.84 -15.29 11.28
C PHE A 54 -5.00 -16.10 9.99
N SER A 55 -5.21 -17.42 10.10
CA SER A 55 -5.59 -18.31 9.00
C SER A 55 -6.90 -17.84 8.32
N ARG A 56 -7.88 -17.37 9.11
CA ARG A 56 -9.11 -16.78 8.56
C ARG A 56 -8.83 -15.50 7.79
N ASP A 57 -7.93 -14.65 8.27
CA ASP A 57 -7.54 -13.41 7.61
C ASP A 57 -6.81 -13.68 6.29
N ARG A 58 -5.85 -14.60 6.29
CA ARG A 58 -5.20 -15.11 5.08
C ARG A 58 -6.23 -15.52 4.03
N ASP A 59 -7.18 -16.35 4.42
CA ASP A 59 -8.18 -16.89 3.49
C ASP A 59 -9.10 -15.76 2.97
N ARG A 60 -9.53 -14.82 3.82
CA ARG A 60 -10.32 -13.66 3.39
C ARG A 60 -9.60 -12.84 2.32
N ILE A 61 -8.30 -12.58 2.53
CA ILE A 61 -7.46 -11.85 1.57
C ILE A 61 -7.34 -12.65 0.26
N LYS A 62 -6.95 -13.93 0.34
CA LYS A 62 -6.73 -14.80 -0.82
C LYS A 62 -7.96 -14.93 -1.73
N TYR A 63 -9.17 -15.00 -1.15
CA TYR A 63 -10.43 -15.11 -1.91
C TYR A 63 -11.05 -13.76 -2.32
N SER A 64 -10.37 -12.64 -2.08
CA SER A 64 -10.83 -11.31 -2.49
C SER A 64 -10.78 -11.10 -4.01
N ARG A 65 -11.46 -10.06 -4.52
CA ARG A 65 -11.29 -9.66 -5.93
C ARG A 65 -9.99 -8.88 -6.09
N ALA A 66 -9.60 -8.08 -5.09
CA ALA A 66 -8.35 -7.35 -5.07
C ALA A 66 -7.12 -8.24 -5.21
N PHE A 67 -7.04 -9.34 -4.44
CA PHE A 67 -5.93 -10.29 -4.55
C PHE A 67 -5.85 -10.94 -5.93
N ARG A 68 -6.99 -11.36 -6.50
CA ARG A 68 -7.04 -11.90 -7.88
C ARG A 68 -6.53 -10.92 -8.93
N ARG A 69 -6.75 -9.61 -8.75
CA ARG A 69 -6.26 -8.59 -9.70
C ARG A 69 -4.74 -8.46 -9.70
N LEU A 70 -4.02 -8.93 -8.68
CA LEU A 70 -2.56 -8.91 -8.66
C LEU A 70 -1.94 -9.75 -9.79
N GLU A 71 -2.68 -10.74 -10.32
CA GLU A 71 -2.27 -11.56 -11.46
C GLU A 71 -2.04 -10.74 -12.74
N HIS A 72 -2.67 -9.58 -12.88
CA HIS A 72 -2.61 -8.75 -14.08
C HIS A 72 -2.09 -7.33 -13.79
N LYS A 73 -1.28 -7.20 -12.74
CA LYS A 73 -0.54 -5.96 -12.43
C LYS A 73 0.95 -6.22 -12.58
N ALA A 74 1.62 -5.37 -13.34
CA ALA A 74 3.07 -5.41 -13.46
C ALA A 74 3.74 -5.01 -12.13
N GLN A 75 4.89 -5.63 -11.88
CA GLN A 75 5.80 -5.21 -10.81
C GLN A 75 6.73 -4.10 -11.33
N ILE A 76 7.55 -4.41 -12.36
CA ILE A 76 8.49 -3.47 -13.00
C ILE A 76 8.35 -3.47 -14.53
N PHE A 77 8.34 -4.66 -15.14
CA PHE A 77 8.22 -4.81 -16.59
C PHE A 77 6.78 -5.06 -17.01
N SER A 78 6.38 -4.50 -18.15
CA SER A 78 5.06 -4.76 -18.73
C SER A 78 4.93 -6.21 -19.21
N HIS A 79 3.73 -6.78 -19.08
CA HIS A 79 3.35 -8.05 -19.70
C HIS A 79 3.59 -8.09 -21.22
N GLU A 80 3.72 -6.94 -21.88
CA GLU A 80 3.97 -6.83 -23.33
C GLU A 80 5.35 -7.39 -23.76
N LYS A 81 6.28 -7.69 -22.84
CA LYS A 81 7.61 -8.22 -23.18
C LYS A 81 7.74 -9.75 -23.20
N GLY A 82 6.79 -10.50 -22.63
CA GLY A 82 6.81 -11.97 -22.67
C GLY A 82 6.12 -12.66 -21.48
N ASP A 83 5.85 -13.96 -21.63
CA ASP A 83 5.04 -14.77 -20.70
C ASP A 83 5.70 -15.05 -19.34
N HIS A 84 6.99 -14.73 -19.20
CA HIS A 84 7.80 -15.07 -18.01
C HIS A 84 8.06 -13.89 -17.07
N TYR A 85 7.59 -12.69 -17.42
CA TYR A 85 7.74 -11.54 -16.53
C TYR A 85 6.78 -11.61 -15.35
N ARG A 86 7.31 -11.31 -14.17
CA ARG A 86 6.62 -11.45 -12.89
C ARG A 86 5.45 -10.45 -12.78
N THR A 87 4.40 -10.93 -12.13
CA THR A 87 3.24 -10.12 -11.75
C THR A 87 3.37 -9.73 -10.28
N ARG A 88 2.53 -8.82 -9.80
CA ARG A 88 2.44 -8.57 -8.35
C ARG A 88 2.03 -9.80 -7.56
N LEU A 89 1.24 -10.70 -8.17
CA LEU A 89 0.86 -11.96 -7.54
C LEU A 89 2.06 -12.86 -7.30
N THR A 90 2.95 -13.04 -8.29
CA THR A 90 4.14 -13.86 -8.11
C THR A 90 5.07 -13.27 -7.05
N HIS A 91 5.32 -11.94 -7.10
CA HIS A 91 6.05 -11.21 -6.06
C HIS A 91 5.46 -11.47 -4.67
N THR A 92 4.14 -11.31 -4.53
CA THR A 92 3.43 -11.54 -3.27
C THR A 92 3.60 -12.97 -2.73
N LEU A 93 3.63 -13.97 -3.62
CA LEU A 93 3.85 -15.37 -3.23
C LEU A 93 5.29 -15.62 -2.76
N GLU A 94 6.27 -14.94 -3.35
CA GLU A 94 7.68 -15.03 -2.93
C GLU A 94 7.94 -14.31 -1.62
N VAL A 95 7.39 -13.11 -1.43
CA VAL A 95 7.38 -12.42 -0.13
C VAL A 95 6.78 -13.33 0.94
N SER A 96 5.66 -13.98 0.64
CA SER A 96 5.02 -14.94 1.56
C SER A 96 5.94 -16.12 1.90
N GLN A 97 6.65 -16.68 0.91
CA GLN A 97 7.57 -17.78 1.12
C GLN A 97 8.76 -17.36 2.01
N ILE A 98 9.39 -16.21 1.71
CA ILE A 98 10.54 -15.71 2.46
C ILE A 98 10.13 -15.36 3.89
N ALA A 99 9.00 -14.65 4.06
CA ALA A 99 8.46 -14.28 5.35
C ALA A 99 8.14 -15.51 6.22
N ARG A 100 7.54 -16.56 5.65
CA ARG A 100 7.28 -17.81 6.36
C ARG A 100 8.56 -18.55 6.73
N SER A 101 9.58 -18.51 5.88
CA SER A 101 10.89 -19.09 6.20
C SER A 101 11.54 -18.37 7.38
N LEU A 102 11.53 -17.03 7.40
CA LEU A 102 12.01 -16.23 8.52
C LEU A 102 11.21 -16.49 9.80
N ALA A 103 9.88 -16.52 9.72
CA ALA A 103 9.03 -16.80 10.87
C ALA A 103 9.31 -18.19 11.46
N ARG A 104 9.48 -19.21 10.62
CA ARG A 104 9.83 -20.57 11.06
C ARG A 104 11.21 -20.62 11.71
N ASN A 105 12.20 -19.95 11.12
CA ASN A 105 13.54 -19.87 11.69
C ASN A 105 13.57 -19.17 13.05
N MET A 106 12.58 -18.32 13.33
CA MET A 106 12.45 -17.56 14.57
C MET A 106 11.37 -18.10 15.52
N ASN A 107 10.72 -19.23 15.22
CA ASN A 107 9.59 -19.79 16.00
C ASN A 107 8.42 -18.79 16.21
N LEU A 108 8.10 -18.00 15.18
CA LEU A 108 7.00 -17.03 15.15
C LEU A 108 5.77 -17.56 14.39
N ASN A 109 4.69 -16.78 14.38
CA ASN A 109 3.42 -17.21 13.81
C ASN A 109 3.41 -17.18 12.26
N GLU A 110 3.50 -18.37 11.62
CA GLU A 110 3.50 -18.50 10.16
C GLU A 110 2.21 -17.99 9.48
N ASP A 111 1.04 -18.20 10.10
CA ASP A 111 -0.24 -17.77 9.52
C ASP A 111 -0.38 -16.24 9.53
N LEU A 112 0.15 -15.57 10.56
CA LEU A 112 0.15 -14.11 10.64
C LEU A 112 1.04 -13.49 9.57
N VAL A 113 2.29 -13.97 9.43
CA VAL A 113 3.19 -13.45 8.37
C VAL A 113 2.63 -13.74 6.98
N GLU A 114 2.00 -14.91 6.78
CA GLU A 114 1.37 -15.24 5.50
C GLU A 114 0.19 -14.30 5.20
N ALA A 115 -0.69 -14.05 6.17
CA ALA A 115 -1.81 -13.12 6.01
C ALA A 115 -1.34 -11.69 5.68
N ILE A 116 -0.33 -11.19 6.40
CA ILE A 116 0.25 -9.85 6.14
C ILE A 116 0.89 -9.82 4.75
N ALA A 117 1.71 -10.81 4.40
CA ALA A 117 2.37 -10.88 3.10
C ALA A 117 1.37 -10.93 1.95
N LEU A 118 0.30 -11.74 2.03
CA LEU A 118 -0.70 -11.76 0.95
C LEU A 118 -1.48 -10.44 0.81
N GLY A 119 -1.54 -9.64 1.87
CA GLY A 119 -2.29 -8.39 1.92
C GLY A 119 -1.48 -7.12 1.64
N HIS A 120 -0.14 -7.16 1.66
CA HIS A 120 0.69 -5.94 1.60
C HIS A 120 0.45 -5.14 0.31
N ASP A 121 0.37 -5.85 -0.82
CA ASP A 121 0.44 -5.30 -2.17
C ASP A 121 -0.93 -5.10 -2.86
N ILE A 122 -2.04 -5.52 -2.24
CA ILE A 122 -3.39 -5.50 -2.84
C ILE A 122 -3.86 -4.09 -3.24
N GLY A 123 -3.31 -3.05 -2.59
CA GLY A 123 -3.62 -1.64 -2.80
C GLY A 123 -2.79 -0.97 -3.90
N HIS A 124 -1.89 -1.70 -4.56
CA HIS A 124 -1.13 -1.12 -5.65
C HIS A 124 -2.01 -0.74 -6.82
N THR A 125 -1.62 0.32 -7.52
CA THR A 125 -2.28 0.82 -8.73
C THR A 125 -1.84 -0.01 -9.94
N PRO A 126 -2.58 0.06 -11.07
CA PRO A 126 -2.03 -0.37 -12.35
C PRO A 126 -0.73 0.39 -12.66
N PHE A 127 0.20 -0.28 -13.34
CA PHE A 127 1.55 0.23 -13.66
C PHE A 127 2.42 0.54 -12.43
N GLY A 128 2.15 -0.11 -11.29
CA GLY A 128 3.02 -0.13 -10.12
C GLY A 128 3.34 1.26 -9.57
N HIS A 129 4.63 1.56 -9.39
CA HIS A 129 5.06 2.81 -8.75
C HIS A 129 4.70 4.07 -9.53
N GLN A 130 4.60 4.00 -10.86
CA GLN A 130 4.23 5.17 -11.65
C GLN A 130 2.76 5.51 -11.54
N GLY A 131 1.88 4.50 -11.51
CA GLY A 131 0.47 4.70 -11.20
C GLY A 131 0.29 5.33 -9.82
N GLU A 132 1.02 4.83 -8.81
CA GLU A 132 0.99 5.40 -7.46
C GLU A 132 1.40 6.88 -7.44
N ARG A 133 2.56 7.21 -8.04
CA ARG A 133 3.05 8.59 -8.09
C ARG A 133 2.07 9.52 -8.80
N THR A 134 1.50 9.07 -9.92
CA THR A 134 0.56 9.87 -10.70
C THR A 134 -0.71 10.18 -9.89
N LEU A 135 -1.28 9.16 -9.23
CA LEU A 135 -2.46 9.38 -8.36
C LEU A 135 -2.10 10.20 -7.11
N ASP A 136 -0.91 10.02 -6.52
CA ASP A 136 -0.45 10.83 -5.38
C ASP A 136 -0.30 12.31 -5.75
N ASP A 137 0.25 12.60 -6.92
CA ASP A 137 0.41 13.98 -7.40
C ASP A 137 -0.94 14.65 -7.70
N ILE A 138 -1.90 13.92 -8.26
CA ILE A 138 -3.29 14.42 -8.46
C ILE A 138 -3.97 14.66 -7.11
N MET A 139 -3.98 13.66 -6.22
CA MET A 139 -4.67 13.74 -4.93
C MET A 139 -4.01 14.70 -3.93
N SER A 140 -2.72 15.04 -4.14
CA SER A 140 -2.03 16.05 -3.34
C SER A 140 -2.08 17.47 -3.95
N GLY A 141 -2.74 17.64 -5.10
CA GLY A 141 -2.90 18.92 -5.77
C GLY A 141 -1.65 19.42 -6.52
N LYS A 142 -0.60 18.59 -6.64
CA LYS A 142 0.60 18.91 -7.43
C LYS A 142 0.31 18.87 -8.92
N ASP A 143 -0.48 17.89 -9.34
CA ASP A 143 -0.95 17.74 -10.71
C ASP A 143 -2.41 18.18 -10.81
N ASN A 144 -2.65 19.26 -11.55
CA ASN A 144 -3.99 19.81 -11.77
C ASN A 144 -4.63 19.33 -13.09
N LEU A 145 -4.14 18.22 -13.65
CA LEU A 145 -4.61 17.63 -14.91
C LEU A 145 -4.58 18.62 -16.07
N THR A 146 -3.49 19.38 -16.20
CA THR A 146 -3.31 20.39 -17.26
C THR A 146 -4.38 21.50 -17.15
N GLY A 147 -4.57 22.02 -15.94
CA GLY A 147 -5.50 23.11 -15.64
C GLY A 147 -6.97 22.72 -15.59
N LYS A 148 -7.31 21.42 -15.57
CA LYS A 148 -8.69 20.95 -15.43
C LYS A 148 -9.19 20.99 -13.99
N ILE A 149 -8.31 20.73 -13.01
CA ILE A 149 -8.63 20.94 -11.60
C ILE A 149 -8.31 22.39 -11.27
N ARG A 150 -9.35 23.15 -10.92
CA ARG A 150 -9.25 24.60 -10.71
C ARG A 150 -8.40 24.97 -9.50
N TYR A 151 -8.66 24.31 -8.36
CA TYR A 151 -8.03 24.62 -7.07
C TYR A 151 -7.06 23.52 -6.66
N ARG A 152 -5.85 23.91 -6.23
CA ARG A 152 -4.81 22.98 -5.81
C ARG A 152 -4.98 22.61 -4.33
N ILE A 153 -6.06 21.90 -4.03
CA ILE A 153 -6.33 21.42 -2.67
C ILE A 153 -5.58 20.12 -2.43
N ASN A 154 -4.79 20.06 -1.35
CA ASN A 154 -4.10 18.85 -0.94
C ASN A 154 -5.04 18.00 -0.07
N TYR A 155 -5.44 16.83 -0.59
CA TYR A 155 -6.29 15.86 0.11
C TYR A 155 -5.52 14.71 0.76
N GLY A 156 -4.22 14.90 1.00
CA GLY A 156 -3.36 13.90 1.65
C GLY A 156 -2.65 12.95 0.69
N GLY A 157 -2.94 13.02 -0.62
CA GLY A 157 -2.26 12.20 -1.63
C GLY A 157 -2.76 10.76 -1.71
N PHE A 158 -1.92 9.88 -2.25
CA PHE A 158 -2.20 8.46 -2.45
C PHE A 158 -0.96 7.62 -2.12
N LYS A 159 -1.17 6.45 -1.50
CA LYS A 159 -0.12 5.48 -1.24
C LYS A 159 -0.72 4.07 -1.16
N HIS A 160 -0.06 3.09 -1.78
CA HIS A 160 -0.61 1.74 -1.89
C HIS A 160 -0.89 1.07 -0.54
N ASN A 161 -0.03 1.17 0.47
CA ASN A 161 -0.24 0.52 1.78
C ASN A 161 -1.48 1.08 2.51
N PHE A 162 -1.72 2.38 2.42
CA PHE A 162 -2.96 3.00 2.91
C PHE A 162 -4.16 2.54 2.07
N HIS A 163 -4.01 2.45 0.75
CA HIS A 163 -5.06 1.93 -0.12
C HIS A 163 -5.35 0.44 0.11
N SER A 164 -4.35 -0.37 0.48
CA SER A 164 -4.51 -1.78 0.89
C SER A 164 -5.46 -1.84 2.08
N LEU A 165 -5.26 -0.99 3.10
CA LEU A 165 -6.19 -0.92 4.23
C LEU A 165 -7.59 -0.50 3.80
N LYS A 166 -7.71 0.49 2.91
CA LYS A 166 -9.02 0.93 2.41
C LYS A 166 -9.76 -0.16 1.66
N ILE A 167 -9.05 -0.96 0.86
CA ILE A 167 -9.62 -2.13 0.20
C ILE A 167 -10.16 -3.12 1.25
N LEU A 168 -9.36 -3.39 2.27
CA LEU A 168 -9.66 -4.41 3.30
C LEU A 168 -10.71 -3.96 4.32
N ASP A 169 -10.84 -2.67 4.60
CA ASP A 169 -11.82 -2.14 5.59
C ASP A 169 -13.09 -1.59 4.92
N GLN A 170 -13.02 -1.12 3.67
CA GLN A 170 -14.13 -0.40 3.05
C GLN A 170 -14.58 -0.95 1.68
N LEU A 171 -13.66 -1.21 0.74
CA LEU A 171 -14.04 -1.41 -0.67
C LEU A 171 -14.46 -2.84 -1.00
N GLU A 172 -13.84 -3.84 -0.36
CA GLU A 172 -14.29 -5.23 -0.48
C GLU A 172 -15.54 -5.43 0.39
N VAL A 173 -16.52 -6.16 -0.13
CA VAL A 173 -17.76 -6.43 0.59
C VAL A 173 -17.98 -7.93 0.60
N LYS A 174 -17.59 -8.58 1.71
CA LYS A 174 -17.74 -10.02 1.91
C LYS A 174 -18.83 -10.38 2.91
N HIS A 175 -19.26 -9.42 3.72
CA HIS A 175 -20.26 -9.61 4.77
C HIS A 175 -21.46 -8.68 4.55
N LYS A 176 -22.67 -9.19 4.80
CA LYS A 176 -23.91 -8.40 4.64
C LYS A 176 -24.01 -7.19 5.59
N LYS A 177 -23.32 -7.25 6.74
CA LYS A 177 -23.50 -6.28 7.84
C LYS A 177 -22.30 -5.36 8.07
N ILE A 178 -21.15 -5.63 7.44
CA ILE A 178 -19.89 -4.95 7.73
C ILE A 178 -19.21 -4.69 6.39
N LYS A 179 -18.75 -3.45 6.17
CA LYS A 179 -17.88 -3.11 5.04
C LYS A 179 -16.50 -3.75 5.24
N GLY A 180 -15.80 -4.08 4.16
CA GLY A 180 -14.50 -4.72 4.26
C GLY A 180 -14.55 -6.20 4.65
N MET A 181 -13.40 -6.66 5.14
CA MET A 181 -13.09 -8.03 5.54
C MET A 181 -12.93 -8.19 7.05
N ASN A 182 -12.97 -7.10 7.83
CA ASN A 182 -12.89 -7.12 9.30
C ASN A 182 -11.69 -7.94 9.82
N LEU A 183 -10.49 -7.67 9.28
CA LEU A 183 -9.25 -8.36 9.67
C LEU A 183 -8.80 -7.97 11.09
N THR A 184 -7.86 -8.74 11.66
CA THR A 184 -7.25 -8.42 12.95
C THR A 184 -6.32 -7.21 12.84
N TRP A 185 -6.12 -6.51 13.96
CA TRP A 185 -5.25 -5.33 13.98
C TRP A 185 -3.80 -5.66 13.62
N GLN A 186 -3.30 -6.85 13.96
CA GLN A 186 -1.93 -7.29 13.64
C GLN A 186 -1.71 -7.34 12.13
N VAL A 187 -2.70 -7.87 11.40
CA VAL A 187 -2.66 -7.96 9.94
C VAL A 187 -2.71 -6.56 9.33
N MET A 188 -3.59 -5.69 9.82
CA MET A 188 -3.70 -4.31 9.34
C MET A 188 -2.44 -3.49 9.63
N ASP A 189 -1.82 -3.65 10.81
CA ASP A 189 -0.57 -2.96 11.17
C ASP A 189 0.61 -3.42 10.29
N GLY A 190 0.76 -4.73 10.11
CA GLY A 190 1.79 -5.30 9.24
C GLY A 190 1.64 -4.84 7.78
N ILE A 191 0.41 -4.87 7.25
CA ILE A 191 0.13 -4.40 5.88
C ILE A 191 0.40 -2.90 5.76
N LEU A 192 0.06 -2.10 6.76
CA LEU A 192 0.33 -0.67 6.71
C LEU A 192 1.83 -0.37 6.73
N LYS A 193 2.59 -1.08 7.57
CA LYS A 193 3.96 -0.71 7.89
C LYS A 193 5.04 -1.57 7.24
N HIS A 194 4.67 -2.38 6.25
CA HIS A 194 5.66 -3.04 5.38
C HIS A 194 6.49 -2.01 4.59
N THR A 195 5.94 -0.81 4.37
CA THR A 195 6.63 0.32 3.73
C THR A 195 6.43 1.60 4.53
N ARG A 196 7.03 2.70 4.05
CA ARG A 196 6.96 4.02 4.71
C ARG A 196 5.52 4.49 4.93
N ILE A 197 5.25 4.96 6.14
CA ILE A 197 3.96 5.57 6.53
C ILE A 197 4.01 7.10 6.67
N LYS A 198 5.22 7.67 6.71
CA LYS A 198 5.43 9.13 6.78
C LYS A 198 5.86 9.66 5.42
N ARG A 199 5.17 10.68 4.92
CA ARG A 199 5.53 11.37 3.68
C ARG A 199 6.73 12.31 3.88
N HIS A 200 6.86 12.89 5.06
CA HIS A 200 7.94 13.83 5.42
C HIS A 200 8.79 13.26 6.56
N LYS A 201 10.07 13.63 6.62
CA LYS A 201 10.96 13.28 7.74
C LYS A 201 10.48 13.87 9.07
N VAL A 202 9.85 15.05 9.03
CA VAL A 202 9.21 15.71 10.17
C VAL A 202 7.81 16.17 9.73
N CYS A 203 6.75 15.43 10.07
CA CYS A 203 5.36 15.92 9.94
C CYS A 203 5.01 16.67 11.24
N LYS A 204 4.48 17.90 11.14
CA LYS A 204 3.74 18.53 12.26
C LYS A 204 2.35 17.88 12.38
N GLU A 205 1.73 17.95 13.55
CA GLU A 205 0.31 17.59 13.71
C GLU A 205 -0.54 18.33 12.66
N LYS A 206 -1.49 17.60 12.03
CA LYS A 206 -2.37 18.11 10.97
C LYS A 206 -1.64 18.88 9.85
N CYS A 207 -0.48 18.41 9.40
CA CYS A 207 0.29 19.09 8.34
C CYS A 207 -0.45 19.23 6.99
N GLY A 208 -1.60 18.57 6.80
CA GLY A 208 -2.43 18.69 5.60
C GLY A 208 -1.75 18.21 4.32
N GLY A 209 -0.71 17.37 4.44
CA GLY A 209 0.05 16.85 3.30
C GLY A 209 0.74 15.50 3.52
N CYS A 210 0.69 14.93 4.73
CA CYS A 210 1.01 13.51 4.96
C CYS A 210 -0.26 12.68 4.66
N TRP A 211 -0.10 11.39 4.33
CA TRP A 211 -1.23 10.50 4.08
C TRP A 211 -2.09 10.41 5.36
N ASP A 212 -3.37 10.77 5.23
CA ASP A 212 -4.29 10.85 6.34
C ASP A 212 -5.03 9.52 6.50
N ILE A 213 -4.75 8.78 7.57
CA ILE A 213 -5.32 7.45 7.81
C ILE A 213 -6.86 7.48 7.88
N ASP A 214 -7.44 8.58 8.37
CA ASP A 214 -8.89 8.75 8.51
C ASP A 214 -9.58 8.80 7.13
N ARG A 215 -8.82 9.05 6.04
CA ARG A 215 -9.29 9.00 4.65
C ARG A 215 -9.30 7.60 4.04
N PHE A 216 -8.63 6.64 4.67
CA PHE A 216 -8.48 5.26 4.16
C PHE A 216 -9.22 4.24 5.02
N LEU A 217 -9.49 4.53 6.30
CA LEU A 217 -10.24 3.64 7.19
C LEU A 217 -11.61 4.21 7.53
N GLY A 218 -12.60 3.34 7.72
CA GLY A 218 -13.93 3.76 8.18
C GLY A 218 -13.96 4.08 9.67
N ASP A 219 -12.96 3.58 10.41
CA ASP A 219 -12.70 3.96 11.79
C ASP A 219 -11.22 3.68 12.04
N ALA A 220 -10.41 4.74 12.08
CA ALA A 220 -8.97 4.61 12.28
C ALA A 220 -8.60 4.39 13.75
N SER A 221 -9.51 4.63 14.71
CA SER A 221 -9.23 4.47 16.15
C SER A 221 -8.66 3.09 16.48
N PHE A 222 -9.07 2.08 15.71
CA PHE A 222 -8.63 0.70 15.79
C PHE A 222 -7.11 0.49 15.63
N ILE A 223 -6.42 1.36 14.88
CA ILE A 223 -4.95 1.30 14.68
C ILE A 223 -4.23 2.63 14.90
N LYS A 224 -4.94 3.70 15.29
CA LYS A 224 -4.40 5.07 15.36
C LYS A 224 -3.20 5.17 16.32
N GLU A 225 -3.29 4.50 17.47
CA GLU A 225 -2.19 4.44 18.45
C GLU A 225 -0.95 3.71 17.91
N LEU A 226 -1.09 2.84 16.91
CA LEU A 226 0.04 2.12 16.34
C LEU A 226 0.88 3.06 15.46
N LEU A 227 0.32 4.17 14.97
CA LEU A 227 0.99 5.12 14.07
C LEU A 227 2.12 5.91 14.75
N ASP A 228 2.23 5.85 16.08
CA ASP A 228 3.36 6.40 16.82
C ASP A 228 4.69 5.72 16.42
N TYR A 229 4.60 4.47 15.93
CA TYR A 229 5.73 3.69 15.43
C TYR A 229 5.78 3.69 13.91
N ASN A 230 6.97 3.95 13.36
CA ASN A 230 7.22 3.91 11.91
C ASN A 230 7.40 2.49 11.34
N PHE A 231 7.32 1.47 12.19
CA PHE A 231 7.51 0.07 11.86
C PHE A 231 6.39 -0.75 12.52
N ALA A 232 6.14 -1.96 11.98
CA ALA A 232 5.15 -2.87 12.55
C ALA A 232 5.50 -3.20 14.00
N VAL A 233 4.52 -3.12 14.89
CA VAL A 233 4.74 -3.34 16.33
C VAL A 233 4.82 -4.83 16.67
N THR A 234 4.63 -5.71 15.70
CA THR A 234 4.80 -7.17 15.82
C THR A 234 6.07 -7.60 15.09
N LEU A 235 6.75 -8.66 15.56
CA LEU A 235 7.91 -9.20 14.84
C LEU A 235 7.48 -9.77 13.49
N GLU A 236 6.31 -10.39 13.42
CA GLU A 236 5.72 -10.92 12.20
C GLU A 236 5.51 -9.82 11.14
N GLY A 237 5.03 -8.64 11.53
CA GLY A 237 4.92 -7.51 10.62
C GLY A 237 6.27 -6.97 10.17
N GLN A 238 7.28 -6.94 11.04
CA GLN A 238 8.64 -6.55 10.65
C GLN A 238 9.29 -7.57 9.71
N ILE A 239 9.00 -8.86 9.90
CA ILE A 239 9.43 -9.95 8.98
C ILE A 239 8.87 -9.73 7.58
N VAL A 240 7.60 -9.35 7.43
CA VAL A 240 7.06 -9.10 6.09
C VAL A 240 7.72 -7.88 5.45
N ALA A 241 8.00 -6.82 6.21
CA ALA A 241 8.70 -5.65 5.68
C ALA A 241 10.09 -6.01 5.09
N ILE A 242 10.89 -6.79 5.82
CA ILE A 242 12.22 -7.20 5.34
C ILE A 242 12.13 -8.26 4.23
N ALA A 243 11.13 -9.14 4.27
CA ALA A 243 10.89 -10.14 3.22
C ALA A 243 10.49 -9.49 1.89
N ASP A 244 9.68 -8.43 1.93
CA ASP A 244 9.34 -7.62 0.75
C ASP A 244 10.59 -6.98 0.14
N GLU A 245 11.47 -6.43 0.97
CA GLU A 245 12.74 -5.86 0.51
C GLU A 245 13.64 -6.93 -0.14
N ILE A 246 13.80 -8.11 0.48
CA ILE A 246 14.60 -9.22 -0.08
C ILE A 246 14.02 -9.69 -1.42
N ALA A 247 12.70 -9.91 -1.49
CA ALA A 247 12.03 -10.37 -2.72
C ALA A 247 12.16 -9.35 -3.86
N GLN A 248 12.02 -8.07 -3.54
CA GLN A 248 12.18 -7.00 -4.53
C GLN A 248 13.58 -7.01 -5.14
N ARG A 249 14.64 -7.09 -4.31
CA ARG A 249 16.03 -7.18 -4.84
C ARG A 249 16.23 -8.40 -5.71
N GLN A 250 15.68 -9.54 -5.28
CA GLN A 250 15.79 -10.79 -5.99
C GLN A 250 15.23 -10.68 -7.41
N HIS A 251 13.99 -10.22 -7.56
CA HIS A 251 13.31 -10.23 -8.85
C HIS A 251 13.85 -9.18 -9.80
N ASP A 252 14.12 -7.98 -9.29
CA ASP A 252 14.71 -6.91 -10.11
C ASP A 252 16.03 -7.41 -10.73
N PHE A 253 16.81 -8.16 -9.96
CA PHE A 253 18.06 -8.75 -10.40
C PHE A 253 17.87 -9.95 -11.35
N ASP A 254 16.96 -10.89 -11.05
CA ASP A 254 16.61 -12.04 -11.92
C ASP A 254 16.05 -11.59 -13.27
N ASP A 255 15.10 -10.66 -13.28
CA ASP A 255 14.49 -10.11 -14.49
C ASP A 255 15.52 -9.31 -15.31
N GLY A 256 16.40 -8.56 -14.64
CA GLY A 256 17.46 -7.81 -15.33
C GLY A 256 18.49 -8.71 -16.01
N LEU A 257 18.89 -9.82 -15.38
CA LEU A 257 19.81 -10.79 -15.98
C LEU A 257 19.18 -11.59 -17.12
N ARG A 258 17.85 -11.67 -17.18
CA ARG A 258 17.12 -12.33 -18.27
C ARG A 258 16.73 -11.39 -19.40
N ASP A 259 16.72 -10.07 -19.16
CA ASP A 259 16.38 -9.09 -20.19
C ASP A 259 17.56 -8.96 -21.19
N THR A 260 17.38 -9.60 -22.36
CA THR A 260 18.35 -9.57 -23.45
C THR A 260 18.67 -8.17 -23.94
N ASP A 261 17.75 -7.20 -23.77
CA ASP A 261 17.96 -5.82 -24.19
C ASP A 261 18.99 -5.09 -23.29
N LEU A 262 19.21 -5.56 -22.05
CA LEU A 262 20.19 -4.98 -21.14
C LEU A 262 21.61 -5.47 -21.42
N ASN A 263 21.75 -6.55 -22.21
CA ASN A 263 23.03 -7.18 -22.57
C ASN A 263 23.92 -7.42 -21.33
N LEU A 264 23.31 -7.83 -20.21
CA LEU A 264 24.02 -8.20 -18.99
C LEU A 264 24.53 -9.64 -19.13
N ASN A 265 25.77 -9.85 -18.75
CA ASN A 265 26.40 -11.17 -18.75
C ASN A 265 26.60 -11.63 -17.30
N PHE A 266 26.16 -12.85 -16.98
CA PHE A 266 26.27 -13.42 -15.64
C PHE A 266 27.68 -13.31 -15.05
N GLU A 267 28.72 -13.69 -15.79
CA GLU A 267 30.11 -13.70 -15.34
C GLU A 267 30.56 -12.28 -14.97
N THR A 268 30.23 -11.29 -15.80
CA THR A 268 30.56 -9.87 -15.51
C THR A 268 29.85 -9.37 -14.26
N VAL A 269 28.58 -9.76 -14.08
CA VAL A 269 27.81 -9.35 -12.90
C VAL A 269 28.35 -10.01 -11.64
N ALA A 270 28.61 -11.33 -11.69
CA ALA A 270 29.14 -12.09 -10.58
C ALA A 270 30.52 -11.56 -10.15
N THR A 271 31.43 -11.31 -11.10
CA THR A 271 32.74 -10.70 -10.82
C THR A 271 32.58 -9.32 -10.18
N TYR A 272 31.72 -8.46 -10.73
CA TYR A 272 31.47 -7.15 -10.12
C TYR A 272 30.97 -7.25 -8.68
N LEU A 273 30.01 -8.15 -8.41
CA LEU A 273 29.47 -8.32 -7.05
C LEU A 273 30.53 -8.85 -6.09
N MET A 274 31.31 -9.86 -6.49
CA MET A 274 32.41 -10.39 -5.68
C MET A 274 33.43 -9.28 -5.36
N ASP A 275 33.88 -8.52 -6.37
CA ASP A 275 34.81 -7.40 -6.17
C ASP A 275 34.28 -6.34 -5.19
N GLU A 276 32.97 -6.05 -5.22
CA GLU A 276 32.36 -5.09 -4.29
C GLU A 276 32.14 -5.70 -2.89
N PHE A 277 31.84 -7.00 -2.80
CA PHE A 277 31.65 -7.71 -1.54
C PHE A 277 32.97 -7.90 -0.79
N ASP A 278 34.08 -8.15 -1.50
CA ASP A 278 35.43 -8.23 -0.92
C ASP A 278 35.89 -6.92 -0.26
N LYS A 279 35.30 -5.78 -0.67
CA LYS A 279 35.58 -4.46 -0.07
C LYS A 279 34.85 -4.25 1.26
N ILE A 280 33.90 -5.12 1.62
CA ILE A 280 33.20 -5.03 2.90
C ILE A 280 34.17 -5.49 3.99
N ASN A 281 34.59 -4.58 4.87
CA ASN A 281 35.46 -4.92 6.00
C ASN A 281 34.83 -6.03 6.86
N LEU A 282 35.52 -7.17 6.95
CA LEU A 282 35.09 -8.36 7.66
C LEU A 282 35.79 -8.43 9.02
N ASP A 283 35.05 -8.27 10.11
CA ASP A 283 35.50 -8.80 11.41
C ASP A 283 35.37 -10.33 11.36
N ASP A 284 36.20 -11.12 12.06
CA ASP A 284 36.03 -12.59 12.13
C ASP A 284 34.83 -12.94 13.03
N ASP A 285 33.64 -12.83 12.45
CA ASP A 285 32.38 -13.18 13.05
C ASP A 285 31.51 -14.02 12.09
N MET A 286 30.33 -14.40 12.58
CA MET A 286 29.42 -15.25 11.84
C MET A 286 28.81 -14.58 10.61
N TYR A 287 28.68 -13.25 10.60
CA TYR A 287 28.12 -12.50 9.46
C TYR A 287 29.12 -12.46 8.31
N SER A 288 30.41 -12.27 8.62
CA SER A 288 31.48 -12.37 7.63
C SER A 288 31.57 -13.77 7.02
N ARG A 289 31.49 -14.82 7.83
CA ARG A 289 31.46 -16.21 7.31
C ARG A 289 30.27 -16.50 6.40
N ASN A 290 29.12 -15.87 6.66
CA ASN A 290 27.95 -15.98 5.79
C ASN A 290 28.22 -15.32 4.42
N LEU A 291 28.90 -14.17 4.40
CA LEU A 291 29.30 -13.47 3.18
C LEU A 291 30.39 -14.24 2.41
N ASP A 292 31.41 -14.76 3.10
CA ASP A 292 32.44 -15.61 2.49
C ASP A 292 31.83 -16.84 1.81
N GLY A 293 30.82 -17.44 2.45
CA GLY A 293 30.06 -18.55 1.87
C GLY A 293 29.29 -18.17 0.61
N LEU A 294 28.76 -16.95 0.55
CA LEU A 294 28.10 -16.41 -0.65
C LEU A 294 29.12 -16.19 -1.78
N ILE A 295 30.25 -15.53 -1.50
CA ILE A 295 31.34 -15.26 -2.47
C ILE A 295 31.88 -16.59 -3.03
N SER A 296 32.23 -17.52 -2.14
CA SER A 296 32.69 -18.87 -2.52
C SER A 296 31.68 -19.62 -3.40
N SER A 297 30.38 -19.36 -3.23
CA SER A 297 29.34 -19.95 -4.07
C SER A 297 29.30 -19.34 -5.48
N MET A 298 29.63 -18.05 -5.61
CA MET A 298 29.71 -17.36 -6.90
C MET A 298 30.93 -17.81 -7.70
N GLU A 299 32.08 -17.94 -7.05
CA GLU A 299 33.31 -18.48 -7.67
C GLU A 299 33.05 -19.85 -8.30
N LYS A 300 32.44 -20.76 -7.53
CA LYS A 300 32.06 -22.09 -8.01
C LYS A 300 31.09 -22.07 -9.18
N LEU A 301 30.18 -21.09 -9.23
CA LEU A 301 29.24 -20.94 -10.35
C LEU A 301 29.92 -20.50 -11.63
N ILE A 302 30.98 -19.69 -11.54
CA ILE A 302 31.78 -19.25 -12.70
C ILE A 302 32.57 -20.42 -13.27
N GLU A 303 33.10 -21.30 -12.43
CA GLU A 303 33.91 -22.47 -12.85
C GLU A 303 33.09 -23.61 -13.51
N VAL A 304 31.75 -23.55 -13.49
CA VAL A 304 30.89 -24.61 -14.03
C VAL A 304 31.16 -24.84 -15.52
N VAL A 305 31.38 -26.11 -15.89
CA VAL A 305 31.56 -26.54 -17.29
C VAL A 305 30.36 -26.09 -18.13
N ARG A 306 30.61 -25.45 -19.27
CA ARG A 306 29.55 -24.93 -20.16
C ARG A 306 28.77 -26.08 -20.83
N PHE A 307 27.46 -26.09 -20.65
CA PHE A 307 26.48 -26.98 -21.28
C PHE A 307 25.22 -26.18 -21.69
N GLU A 308 24.25 -26.82 -22.33
CA GLU A 308 22.99 -26.17 -22.71
C GLU A 308 22.24 -25.65 -21.46
N ARG A 309 21.88 -24.36 -21.41
CA ARG A 309 21.23 -23.70 -20.27
C ARG A 309 22.11 -23.43 -19.03
N THR A 310 23.44 -23.47 -19.15
CA THR A 310 24.33 -23.10 -18.02
C THR A 310 24.03 -21.73 -17.45
N GLU A 311 23.77 -20.72 -18.29
CA GLU A 311 23.46 -19.36 -17.85
C GLU A 311 22.17 -19.31 -17.00
N LEU A 312 21.12 -20.03 -17.41
CA LEU A 312 19.89 -20.14 -16.61
C LEU A 312 20.14 -20.82 -15.26
N TYR A 313 20.96 -21.87 -15.23
CA TYR A 313 21.35 -22.52 -13.98
C TYR A 313 22.13 -21.57 -13.06
N GLN A 314 23.08 -20.82 -13.63
CA GLN A 314 23.91 -19.85 -12.91
C GLN A 314 23.06 -18.72 -12.31
N ILE A 315 22.17 -18.11 -13.10
CA ILE A 315 21.26 -17.05 -12.64
C ILE A 315 20.35 -17.56 -11.53
N ASN A 316 19.64 -18.67 -11.75
CA ASN A 316 18.73 -19.25 -10.75
C ASN A 316 19.46 -19.58 -9.44
N THR A 317 20.69 -20.12 -9.54
CA THR A 317 21.46 -20.51 -8.36
C THR A 317 22.00 -19.29 -7.60
N LEU A 318 22.51 -18.28 -8.32
CA LEU A 318 22.93 -17.02 -7.71
C LEU A 318 21.78 -16.35 -6.97
N VAL A 319 20.62 -16.24 -7.63
CA VAL A 319 19.41 -15.66 -7.05
C VAL A 319 19.00 -16.41 -5.78
N ARG A 320 18.97 -17.74 -5.81
CA ARG A 320 18.68 -18.56 -4.63
C ARG A 320 19.69 -18.35 -3.51
N ASN A 321 20.99 -18.35 -3.83
CA ASN A 321 22.05 -18.20 -2.83
C ASN A 321 22.02 -16.81 -2.16
N LEU A 322 21.62 -15.76 -2.90
CA LEU A 322 21.38 -14.42 -2.36
C LEU A 322 20.21 -14.40 -1.37
N ILE A 323 19.08 -15.06 -1.70
CA ILE A 323 17.95 -15.20 -0.76
C ILE A 323 18.40 -15.94 0.50
N ASP A 324 19.12 -17.07 0.34
CA ASP A 324 19.61 -17.85 1.47
C ASP A 324 20.57 -17.05 2.36
N PHE A 325 21.44 -16.22 1.76
CA PHE A 325 22.31 -15.30 2.48
C PHE A 325 21.50 -14.33 3.34
N PHE A 326 20.51 -13.64 2.75
CA PHE A 326 19.70 -12.66 3.49
C PHE A 326 18.82 -13.30 4.55
N ILE A 327 18.22 -14.47 4.29
CA ILE A 327 17.42 -15.21 5.28
C ILE A 327 18.29 -15.55 6.49
N LYS A 328 19.51 -16.06 6.28
CA LYS A 328 20.44 -16.36 7.38
C LYS A 328 20.82 -15.10 8.12
N ASP A 329 21.22 -14.04 7.39
CA ASP A 329 21.67 -12.77 7.95
C ASP A 329 20.61 -12.17 8.88
N VAL A 330 19.39 -11.97 8.37
CA VAL A 330 18.26 -11.41 9.12
C VAL A 330 17.91 -12.29 10.32
N THR A 331 17.88 -13.63 10.15
CA THR A 331 17.57 -14.55 11.25
C THR A 331 18.58 -14.39 12.39
N MET A 332 19.88 -14.45 12.06
CA MET A 332 20.97 -14.37 13.03
C MET A 332 20.97 -13.02 13.74
N PHE A 333 20.87 -11.93 12.99
CA PHE A 333 20.87 -10.57 13.52
C PHE A 333 19.66 -10.28 14.41
N SER A 334 18.47 -10.73 14.01
CA SER A 334 17.24 -10.51 14.77
C SER A 334 17.26 -11.27 16.11
N LEU A 335 17.69 -12.54 16.10
CA LEU A 335 17.79 -13.35 17.32
C LEU A 335 18.86 -12.78 18.27
N ASP A 336 20.01 -12.37 17.73
CA ASP A 336 21.07 -11.73 18.51
C ASP A 336 20.61 -10.42 19.15
N THR A 337 19.93 -9.58 18.37
CA THR A 337 19.38 -8.29 18.83
C THR A 337 18.37 -8.50 19.95
N LEU A 338 17.45 -9.46 19.82
CA LEU A 338 16.49 -9.83 20.87
C LEU A 338 17.19 -10.34 22.13
N MET A 339 18.15 -11.25 21.97
CA MET A 339 18.88 -11.85 23.09
C MET A 339 19.67 -10.82 23.89
N LYS A 340 20.23 -9.80 23.23
CA LYS A 340 20.98 -8.69 23.85
C LYS A 340 20.06 -7.65 24.50
N ASN A 341 18.87 -7.42 23.96
CA ASN A 341 17.94 -6.38 24.42
C ASN A 341 16.74 -6.96 25.19
N LYS A 342 16.96 -7.88 26.14
CA LYS A 342 15.87 -8.57 26.86
C LYS A 342 14.94 -7.65 27.66
N GLU A 343 15.41 -6.48 28.08
CA GLU A 343 14.64 -5.54 28.90
C GLU A 343 14.11 -4.36 28.06
N ASN A 344 12.85 -3.97 28.28
CA ASN A 344 12.22 -2.76 27.71
C ASN A 344 12.03 -2.73 26.19
N ILE A 345 12.04 -3.88 25.50
CA ILE A 345 11.74 -3.96 24.04
C ILE A 345 10.27 -4.15 23.73
N THR A 346 9.49 -4.65 24.69
CA THR A 346 8.06 -4.90 24.55
C THR A 346 7.27 -4.08 25.55
N ASN A 347 6.14 -3.53 25.12
CA ASN A 347 5.12 -2.95 25.97
C ASN A 347 3.87 -3.85 25.91
N LEU A 348 3.27 -4.09 27.07
CA LEU A 348 1.97 -4.74 27.17
C LEU A 348 0.91 -3.66 27.34
N LYS A 349 0.03 -3.53 26.35
CA LYS A 349 -1.10 -2.61 26.39
C LYS A 349 -2.35 -3.33 25.95
N ASP A 350 -3.38 -3.36 26.79
CA ASP A 350 -4.65 -4.03 26.51
C ASP A 350 -4.48 -5.48 26.01
N ASP A 351 -3.61 -6.25 26.66
CA ASP A 351 -3.20 -7.63 26.30
C ASP A 351 -2.55 -7.79 24.91
N ARG A 352 -2.05 -6.71 24.31
CA ARG A 352 -1.26 -6.69 23.08
C ARG A 352 0.22 -6.65 23.43
N VAL A 353 0.99 -7.59 22.86
CA VAL A 353 2.46 -7.56 22.92
C VAL A 353 2.95 -6.68 21.77
N MET A 354 3.47 -5.49 22.10
CA MET A 354 3.95 -4.52 21.12
C MET A 354 5.43 -4.23 21.29
N PHE A 355 6.19 -4.28 20.19
CA PHE A 355 7.59 -3.91 20.18
C PHE A 355 7.76 -2.39 20.06
N THR A 356 8.54 -1.82 20.97
CA THR A 356 8.80 -0.37 21.03
C THR A 356 10.01 0.05 20.19
N LYS A 357 10.76 -0.92 19.66
CA LYS A 357 11.94 -0.74 18.80
C LYS A 357 11.86 -1.69 17.59
N LYS A 358 12.46 -1.29 16.47
CA LYS A 358 12.66 -2.19 15.31
C LYS A 358 13.74 -3.21 15.69
N ILE A 359 13.44 -4.49 15.47
CA ILE A 359 14.27 -5.62 15.87
C ILE A 359 14.69 -6.43 14.65
N VAL A 360 13.76 -6.68 13.73
CA VAL A 360 14.02 -7.46 12.52
C VAL A 360 14.60 -6.54 11.46
N ASP A 361 15.86 -6.76 11.13
CA ASP A 361 16.60 -5.95 10.16
C ASP A 361 17.79 -6.73 9.58
N PHE A 362 18.44 -6.17 8.57
CA PHE A 362 19.74 -6.67 8.11
C PHE A 362 20.83 -6.44 9.17
N SER A 363 21.83 -7.32 9.20
CA SER A 363 23.08 -7.02 9.89
C SER A 363 23.82 -5.86 9.19
N PRO A 364 24.83 -5.23 9.82
CA PRO A 364 25.66 -4.23 9.15
C PRO A 364 26.32 -4.73 7.85
N ILE A 365 26.61 -6.03 7.75
CA ILE A 365 27.15 -6.65 6.54
C ILE A 365 26.03 -6.88 5.53
N GLY A 366 24.90 -7.46 5.94
CA GLY A 366 23.73 -7.65 5.09
C GLY A 366 23.23 -6.35 4.46
N GLN A 367 23.22 -5.25 5.23
CA GLN A 367 22.83 -3.92 4.75
C GLN A 367 23.76 -3.43 3.64
N LYS A 368 25.09 -3.59 3.79
CA LYS A 368 26.05 -3.22 2.73
C LYS A 368 25.88 -4.06 1.47
N VAL A 369 25.64 -5.37 1.63
CA VAL A 369 25.36 -6.27 0.49
C VAL A 369 24.09 -5.81 -0.25
N ASN A 370 23.02 -5.52 0.48
CA ASN A 370 21.77 -4.98 -0.08
C ASN A 370 21.99 -3.65 -0.83
N GLU A 371 22.76 -2.72 -0.25
CA GLU A 371 23.08 -1.43 -0.88
C GLU A 371 23.88 -1.59 -2.18
N ILE A 372 24.83 -2.52 -2.24
CA ILE A 372 25.61 -2.83 -3.45
C ILE A 372 24.70 -3.37 -4.55
N ILE A 373 23.83 -4.33 -4.20
CA ILE A 373 22.86 -4.93 -5.15
C ILE A 373 21.87 -3.87 -5.64
N GLU A 374 21.31 -3.06 -4.75
CA GLU A 374 20.40 -1.96 -5.09
C GLU A 374 21.06 -0.97 -6.04
N LYS A 375 22.30 -0.56 -5.76
CA LYS A 375 23.06 0.36 -6.59
C LYS A 375 23.25 -0.21 -8.00
N TYR A 376 23.58 -1.49 -8.10
CA TYR A 376 23.72 -2.17 -9.39
C TYR A 376 22.40 -2.18 -10.18
N ILE A 377 21.30 -2.62 -9.54
CA ILE A 377 19.96 -2.66 -10.14
C ILE A 377 19.55 -1.27 -10.64
N LYS A 378 19.73 -0.24 -9.82
CA LYS A 378 19.36 1.13 -10.16
C LYS A 378 20.09 1.64 -11.40
N ILE A 379 21.40 1.38 -11.48
CA ILE A 379 22.24 1.90 -12.58
C ILE A 379 22.00 1.11 -13.87
N LYS A 380 21.87 -0.21 -13.78
CA LYS A 380 21.88 -1.10 -14.96
C LYS A 380 20.49 -1.49 -15.46
N ILE A 381 19.48 -1.52 -14.59
CA ILE A 381 18.16 -2.10 -14.89
C ILE A 381 17.08 -1.02 -14.89
N LEU A 382 16.93 -0.29 -13.78
CA LEU A 382 15.82 0.67 -13.61
C LEU A 382 15.92 1.90 -14.51
N ASN A 383 17.14 2.33 -14.86
CA ASN A 383 17.37 3.47 -15.76
C ASN A 383 17.38 3.08 -17.25
N SER A 384 16.92 1.88 -17.60
CA SER A 384 16.91 1.41 -18.98
C SER A 384 15.87 2.13 -19.85
N TYR A 385 16.10 2.11 -21.16
CA TYR A 385 15.18 2.66 -22.16
C TYR A 385 13.77 2.08 -22.03
N ASN A 386 13.67 0.77 -21.81
CA ASN A 386 12.41 0.05 -21.75
C ASN A 386 11.56 0.46 -20.53
N VAL A 387 12.19 0.53 -19.35
CA VAL A 387 11.52 0.99 -18.13
C VAL A 387 11.04 2.43 -18.30
N SER A 388 11.88 3.31 -18.85
CA SER A 388 11.52 4.72 -19.10
C SER A 388 10.33 4.88 -20.05
N ARG A 389 10.24 4.06 -21.11
CA ARG A 389 9.12 4.07 -22.05
C ARG A 389 7.82 3.57 -21.41
N PHE A 390 7.91 2.50 -20.60
CA PHE A 390 6.77 2.00 -19.83
C PHE A 390 6.25 3.07 -18.86
N ASP A 391 7.15 3.73 -18.15
CA ASP A 391 6.83 4.78 -17.21
C ASP A 391 6.08 5.95 -17.86
N GLY A 392 6.55 6.41 -19.03
CA GLY A 392 5.87 7.46 -19.79
C GLY A 392 4.46 7.07 -20.22
N LYS A 393 4.27 5.83 -20.71
CA LYS A 393 2.96 5.29 -21.09
C LYS A 393 2.03 5.20 -19.87
N ALA A 394 2.53 4.69 -18.75
CA ALA A 394 1.79 4.55 -17.50
C ALA A 394 1.23 5.90 -17.01
N ILE A 395 2.08 6.92 -16.92
CA ILE A 395 1.68 8.26 -16.50
C ILE A 395 0.58 8.81 -17.42
N HIS A 396 0.75 8.66 -18.74
CA HIS A 396 -0.21 9.15 -19.72
C HIS A 396 -1.58 8.48 -19.57
N VAL A 397 -1.61 7.14 -19.53
CA VAL A 397 -2.87 6.36 -19.41
C VAL A 397 -3.63 6.74 -18.15
N ILE A 398 -2.95 6.80 -16.99
CA ILE A 398 -3.59 7.12 -15.71
C ILE A 398 -4.16 8.54 -15.71
N ARG A 399 -3.39 9.52 -16.20
CA ARG A 399 -3.85 10.91 -16.29
C ARG A 399 -5.07 11.07 -17.19
N GLU A 400 -5.07 10.45 -18.36
CA GLU A 400 -6.17 10.59 -19.30
C GLU A 400 -7.43 9.86 -18.82
N LEU A 401 -7.30 8.67 -18.21
CA LEU A 401 -8.43 8.01 -17.52
C LEU A 401 -9.02 8.90 -16.43
N PHE A 402 -8.17 9.45 -15.55
CA PHE A 402 -8.62 10.31 -14.46
C PHE A 402 -9.36 11.53 -15.01
N LYS A 403 -8.80 12.16 -16.04
CA LYS A 403 -9.38 13.31 -16.73
C LYS A 403 -10.73 12.98 -17.41
N ALA A 404 -10.88 11.78 -17.98
CA ALA A 404 -12.15 11.31 -18.56
C ALA A 404 -13.26 11.32 -17.51
N TYR A 405 -13.00 10.60 -16.42
CA TYR A 405 -13.95 10.45 -15.33
C TYR A 405 -14.20 11.75 -14.60
N TYR A 406 -13.17 12.59 -14.41
CA TYR A 406 -13.32 13.91 -13.84
C TYR A 406 -14.17 14.83 -14.73
N LYS A 407 -14.00 14.76 -16.07
CA LYS A 407 -14.78 15.55 -17.01
C LYS A 407 -16.25 15.13 -16.98
N ASN A 408 -16.54 13.84 -17.07
CA ASN A 408 -17.88 13.29 -17.04
C ASN A 408 -17.92 12.02 -16.16
N PRO A 409 -18.53 12.06 -14.96
CA PRO A 409 -18.57 10.91 -14.06
C PRO A 409 -19.30 9.72 -14.67
N ARG A 410 -20.29 9.94 -15.54
CA ARG A 410 -21.14 8.89 -16.14
C ARG A 410 -20.38 7.94 -17.07
N GLN A 411 -19.10 8.21 -17.35
CA GLN A 411 -18.22 7.26 -18.03
C GLN A 411 -17.76 6.13 -17.09
N MET A 412 -17.85 6.30 -15.77
CA MET A 412 -17.58 5.22 -14.82
C MET A 412 -18.74 4.21 -14.77
N PRO A 413 -18.48 2.94 -14.44
CA PRO A 413 -19.53 1.95 -14.26
C PRO A 413 -20.55 2.32 -13.17
N GLU A 414 -21.78 1.84 -13.32
CA GLU A 414 -22.90 2.08 -12.40
C GLU A 414 -22.54 1.83 -10.93
N TYR A 415 -21.87 0.71 -10.61
CA TYR A 415 -21.53 0.39 -9.23
C TYR A 415 -20.53 1.40 -8.60
N ILE A 416 -19.75 2.10 -9.42
CA ILE A 416 -18.86 3.19 -8.99
C ILE A 416 -19.65 4.47 -8.78
N LEU A 417 -20.60 4.78 -9.67
CA LEU A 417 -21.51 5.91 -9.52
C LEU A 417 -22.37 5.80 -8.26
N THR A 418 -22.88 4.61 -7.95
CA THR A 418 -23.60 4.33 -6.70
C THR A 418 -22.72 4.56 -5.47
N ARG A 419 -21.43 4.20 -5.56
CA ARG A 419 -20.46 4.48 -4.49
C ARG A 419 -20.22 5.98 -4.33
N LEU A 420 -20.08 6.72 -5.42
CA LEU A 420 -19.94 8.18 -5.39
C LEU A 420 -21.16 8.82 -4.74
N ALA A 421 -22.37 8.45 -5.17
CA ALA A 421 -23.62 8.94 -4.59
C ALA A 421 -23.71 8.64 -3.09
N SER A 422 -23.30 7.44 -2.66
CA SER A 422 -23.24 7.10 -1.22
C SER A 422 -22.29 7.99 -0.43
N LYS A 423 -21.11 8.34 -0.98
CA LYS A 423 -20.17 9.25 -0.30
C LYS A 423 -20.71 10.68 -0.25
N VAL A 424 -21.34 11.16 -1.32
CA VAL A 424 -21.97 12.49 -1.37
C VAL A 424 -23.11 12.59 -0.35
N ARG A 425 -23.92 11.53 -0.23
CA ARG A 425 -24.96 11.42 0.80
C ARG A 425 -24.39 11.49 2.20
N GLU A 426 -23.32 10.74 2.48
CA GLU A 426 -22.66 10.74 3.79
C GLU A 426 -22.14 12.13 4.19
N VAL A 427 -21.60 12.90 3.23
CA VAL A 427 -21.21 14.30 3.47
C VAL A 427 -22.43 15.17 3.77
N SER A 428 -23.50 15.01 3.00
CA SER A 428 -24.73 15.78 3.15
C SER A 428 -25.43 15.52 4.50
N GLU A 429 -25.39 14.27 4.98
CA GLU A 429 -25.97 13.86 6.27
C GLU A 429 -25.13 14.30 7.47
N ASN A 430 -23.80 14.34 7.34
CA ASN A 430 -22.89 14.56 8.48
C ASN A 430 -22.30 15.97 8.61
N ILE A 431 -22.36 16.77 7.54
CA ILE A 431 -21.74 18.11 7.48
C ILE A 431 -22.77 19.17 7.11
N TYR A 432 -23.25 19.17 5.87
CA TYR A 432 -24.19 20.18 5.38
C TYR A 432 -24.92 19.65 4.14
N ASP A 433 -26.25 19.71 4.13
CA ASP A 433 -27.06 19.27 3.00
C ASP A 433 -27.18 20.37 1.94
N ILE A 434 -26.72 20.09 0.71
CA ILE A 434 -26.68 21.07 -0.37
C ILE A 434 -27.85 20.84 -1.33
N MET A 435 -28.71 21.84 -1.45
CA MET A 435 -29.87 21.82 -2.33
C MET A 435 -29.51 22.36 -3.72
N LEU A 436 -29.60 21.50 -4.73
CA LEU A 436 -29.29 21.80 -6.14
C LEU A 436 -30.49 22.42 -6.88
N SER A 437 -31.71 22.11 -6.44
CA SER A 437 -32.98 22.69 -6.90
C SER A 437 -34.00 22.68 -5.75
N LYS A 438 -35.21 23.24 -5.95
CA LYS A 438 -36.31 23.17 -4.97
C LYS A 438 -36.62 21.76 -4.48
N GLU A 439 -36.38 20.75 -5.33
CA GLU A 439 -36.80 19.37 -5.09
C GLU A 439 -35.62 18.39 -5.04
N LEU A 440 -34.40 18.84 -5.37
CA LEU A 440 -33.21 17.99 -5.47
C LEU A 440 -32.12 18.41 -4.48
N SER A 441 -31.92 17.57 -3.46
CA SER A 441 -30.76 17.60 -2.58
C SER A 441 -29.62 16.73 -3.15
N ALA A 442 -28.36 17.12 -2.87
CA ALA A 442 -27.18 16.30 -3.15
C ALA A 442 -27.25 14.89 -2.54
N LYS A 443 -27.98 14.71 -1.42
CA LYS A 443 -28.14 13.41 -0.73
C LYS A 443 -29.02 12.41 -1.50
N ASN A 444 -29.91 12.93 -2.34
CA ASN A 444 -30.89 12.18 -3.12
C ASN A 444 -30.41 11.91 -4.56
N ILE A 445 -29.16 12.24 -4.87
CA ILE A 445 -28.66 12.13 -6.24
C ILE A 445 -28.62 10.67 -6.71
N ASN A 446 -29.05 10.48 -7.95
CA ASN A 446 -28.92 9.25 -8.71
C ASN A 446 -28.32 9.58 -10.08
N PHE A 447 -27.05 9.21 -10.28
CA PHE A 447 -26.33 9.48 -11.52
C PHE A 447 -26.96 8.84 -12.77
N ILE A 448 -27.83 7.84 -12.59
CA ILE A 448 -28.51 7.11 -13.67
C ILE A 448 -29.83 7.81 -14.01
N ASP A 449 -30.68 8.00 -12.99
CA ASP A 449 -32.09 8.38 -13.20
C ASP A 449 -32.29 9.91 -13.30
N ASN A 450 -31.39 10.72 -12.73
CA ASN A 450 -31.51 12.17 -12.83
C ASN A 450 -31.23 12.70 -14.25
N SER A 451 -31.83 13.84 -14.58
CA SER A 451 -31.64 14.49 -15.87
C SER A 451 -30.19 14.97 -16.08
N PRO A 452 -29.71 15.12 -17.33
CA PRO A 452 -28.38 15.66 -17.61
C PRO A 452 -28.13 17.04 -17.00
N GLU A 453 -29.16 17.88 -16.90
CA GLU A 453 -29.06 19.22 -16.31
C GLU A 453 -28.79 19.16 -14.81
N GLU A 454 -29.53 18.32 -14.07
CA GLU A 454 -29.35 18.09 -12.64
C GLU A 454 -27.95 17.54 -12.33
N ILE A 455 -27.50 16.56 -13.13
CA ILE A 455 -26.15 16.01 -12.99
C ILE A 455 -25.09 17.05 -13.29
N ASN A 456 -25.29 17.93 -14.29
CA ASN A 456 -24.33 18.99 -14.57
C ASN A 456 -24.16 19.97 -13.40
N LYS A 457 -25.24 20.31 -12.68
CA LYS A 457 -25.15 21.13 -11.46
C LYS A 457 -24.30 20.45 -10.39
N LEU A 458 -24.53 19.16 -10.14
CA LEU A 458 -23.70 18.40 -9.21
C LEU A 458 -22.25 18.30 -9.70
N VAL A 459 -22.01 18.10 -11.00
CA VAL A 459 -20.64 18.04 -11.54
C VAL A 459 -19.91 19.36 -11.31
N LYS A 460 -20.56 20.51 -11.51
CA LYS A 460 -19.97 21.81 -11.16
C LYS A 460 -19.66 21.89 -9.66
N LEU A 461 -20.57 21.45 -8.79
CA LEU A 461 -20.36 21.35 -7.34
C LEU A 461 -19.12 20.50 -7.01
N MET A 462 -19.06 19.29 -7.55
CA MET A 462 -17.95 18.35 -7.38
C MET A 462 -16.64 18.87 -7.99
N LYS A 463 -16.65 19.87 -8.86
CA LYS A 463 -15.45 20.50 -9.42
C LYS A 463 -15.07 21.81 -8.74
N LEU A 464 -15.84 22.26 -7.75
CA LEU A 464 -15.73 23.59 -7.14
C LEU A 464 -15.92 24.72 -8.19
N GLU A 465 -16.69 24.46 -9.25
CA GLU A 465 -17.01 25.39 -10.33
C GLU A 465 -18.38 26.05 -10.11
N ILE A 466 -18.82 26.16 -8.86
CA ILE A 466 -20.12 26.69 -8.49
C ILE A 466 -20.17 28.18 -8.82
N THR A 467 -21.21 28.59 -9.56
CA THR A 467 -21.55 30.01 -9.77
C THR A 467 -22.83 30.36 -9.01
N MET A 468 -23.09 31.66 -8.83
CA MET A 468 -24.28 32.18 -8.14
C MET A 468 -25.61 31.64 -8.74
N GLU A 469 -25.63 31.30 -10.04
CA GLU A 469 -26.83 30.89 -10.76
C GLU A 469 -27.15 29.39 -10.61
N ASP A 470 -26.18 28.58 -10.18
CA ASP A 470 -26.26 27.12 -10.24
C ASP A 470 -26.84 26.45 -8.97
N VAL A 471 -27.04 27.19 -7.86
CA VAL A 471 -27.47 26.62 -6.57
C VAL A 471 -28.70 27.35 -6.02
N PHE A 472 -29.81 26.63 -5.93
CA PHE A 472 -31.15 27.21 -5.76
C PHE A 472 -31.45 27.77 -4.35
N GLU A 473 -30.87 27.19 -3.29
CA GLU A 473 -31.03 27.67 -1.90
C GLU A 473 -29.78 28.34 -1.32
N ALA A 474 -28.67 28.36 -2.05
CA ALA A 474 -27.45 29.02 -1.60
C ALA A 474 -27.43 30.52 -1.92
N ASN A 475 -28.54 31.12 -2.35
CA ASN A 475 -28.58 32.56 -2.62
C ASN A 475 -28.37 33.41 -1.35
N GLU A 476 -28.89 33.01 -0.18
CA GLU A 476 -28.61 33.74 1.08
C GLU A 476 -27.20 33.47 1.62
N ILE A 477 -26.75 32.20 1.61
CA ILE A 477 -25.41 31.83 2.10
C ILE A 477 -24.33 32.34 1.16
N ILE A 478 -24.52 32.28 -0.16
CA ILE A 478 -23.55 32.81 -1.10
C ILE A 478 -23.64 34.35 -1.19
N ALA A 479 -24.80 34.97 -0.98
CA ALA A 479 -24.85 36.44 -0.77
C ALA A 479 -24.03 36.86 0.47
N LYS A 480 -24.15 36.12 1.59
CA LYS A 480 -23.28 36.32 2.76
C LYS A 480 -21.81 36.02 2.44
N LEU A 481 -21.53 34.97 1.65
CA LEU A 481 -20.16 34.68 1.18
C LEU A 481 -19.61 35.76 0.24
N ARG A 482 -20.44 36.49 -0.51
CA ARG A 482 -20.03 37.60 -1.36
C ARG A 482 -19.63 38.83 -0.55
N ASP A 483 -20.32 39.06 0.56
CA ASP A 483 -19.94 40.05 1.57
C ASP A 483 -18.78 39.56 2.47
N SER A 484 -18.37 38.31 2.30
CA SER A 484 -17.31 37.66 3.05
C SER A 484 -15.95 37.69 2.34
N ILE A 485 -14.90 37.48 3.12
CA ILE A 485 -13.50 37.37 2.68
C ILE A 485 -13.18 36.07 1.90
N TYR A 486 -14.18 35.32 1.42
CA TYR A 486 -14.04 33.99 0.81
C TYR A 486 -14.14 33.97 -0.72
N VAL A 487 -14.69 35.02 -1.33
CA VAL A 487 -14.93 35.13 -2.78
C VAL A 487 -14.14 36.31 -3.35
N ASP A 488 -13.55 36.15 -4.53
CA ASP A 488 -12.86 37.23 -5.24
C ASP A 488 -13.82 38.14 -6.04
N ASN A 489 -13.30 39.23 -6.60
CA ASN A 489 -14.08 40.19 -7.39
C ASN A 489 -14.72 39.57 -8.66
N SER A 490 -14.28 38.38 -9.07
CA SER A 490 -14.80 37.64 -10.22
C SER A 490 -15.83 36.56 -9.81
N GLY A 491 -16.23 36.52 -8.53
CA GLY A 491 -17.21 35.56 -8.02
C GLY A 491 -16.64 34.17 -7.73
N ASN A 492 -15.32 34.02 -7.66
CA ASN A 492 -14.68 32.72 -7.46
C ASN A 492 -14.18 32.54 -6.02
N LEU A 493 -14.22 31.31 -5.53
CA LEU A 493 -13.66 30.97 -4.22
C LEU A 493 -12.15 31.23 -4.19
N ILE A 494 -11.66 31.77 -3.07
CA ILE A 494 -10.23 32.06 -2.86
C ILE A 494 -9.50 30.81 -2.35
N GLU A 495 -8.52 30.32 -3.10
CA GLU A 495 -7.81 29.06 -2.82
C GLU A 495 -7.22 28.98 -1.41
N ASN A 496 -6.53 30.04 -0.94
CA ASN A 496 -5.93 30.06 0.40
C ASN A 496 -6.95 29.88 1.53
N LYS A 497 -8.19 30.33 1.31
CA LYS A 497 -9.27 30.16 2.29
C LYS A 497 -9.82 28.75 2.28
N LEU A 498 -9.98 28.16 1.09
CA LEU A 498 -10.36 26.75 0.94
C LEU A 498 -9.35 25.82 1.63
N ILE A 499 -8.05 26.09 1.45
CA ILE A 499 -6.99 25.32 2.11
C ILE A 499 -7.10 25.41 3.64
N LYS A 500 -7.46 26.57 4.18
CA LYS A 500 -7.67 26.76 5.63
C LYS A 500 -8.87 25.94 6.12
N ILE A 501 -10.03 26.08 5.47
CA ILE A 501 -11.26 25.37 5.85
C ILE A 501 -11.09 23.85 5.71
N ASN A 502 -10.38 23.38 4.67
CA ASN A 502 -10.12 21.95 4.48
C ASN A 502 -9.44 21.31 5.70
N ARG A 503 -8.59 22.06 6.41
CA ARG A 503 -7.83 21.58 7.59
C ARG A 503 -8.56 21.70 8.92
N GLU A 504 -9.65 22.45 8.95
CA GLU A 504 -10.39 22.74 10.17
C GLU A 504 -11.39 21.62 10.47
N ASP A 505 -11.61 21.36 11.77
CA ASP A 505 -12.62 20.42 12.23
C ASP A 505 -14.00 21.08 12.13
N LYS A 506 -15.04 20.31 11.77
CA LYS A 506 -16.36 20.86 11.46
C LYS A 506 -17.00 21.57 12.65
N GLU A 507 -16.67 21.15 13.87
CA GLU A 507 -17.17 21.72 15.13
C GLU A 507 -16.74 23.18 15.35
N ASN A 508 -15.68 23.63 14.66
CA ASN A 508 -15.14 24.99 14.77
C ASN A 508 -15.66 25.94 13.69
N LEU A 509 -16.50 25.47 12.78
CA LEU A 509 -16.93 26.20 11.59
C LEU A 509 -18.31 26.82 11.78
N ASN A 510 -18.49 28.02 11.24
CA ASN A 510 -19.82 28.63 11.12
C ASN A 510 -20.61 28.02 9.95
N GLU A 511 -21.87 28.42 9.77
CA GLU A 511 -22.74 27.88 8.72
C GLU A 511 -22.18 28.03 7.29
N GLU A 512 -21.60 29.19 6.97
CA GLU A 512 -21.00 29.47 5.66
C GLU A 512 -19.75 28.60 5.41
N GLU A 513 -18.93 28.43 6.44
CA GLU A 513 -17.75 27.59 6.40
C GLU A 513 -18.10 26.10 6.36
N LEU A 514 -19.20 25.68 6.99
CA LEU A 514 -19.74 24.32 6.88
C LEU A 514 -20.21 24.02 5.46
N PHE A 515 -20.85 24.97 4.77
CA PHE A 515 -21.19 24.84 3.36
C PHE A 515 -19.93 24.66 2.49
N ILE A 516 -18.90 25.49 2.70
CA ILE A 516 -17.62 25.35 1.98
C ILE A 516 -16.95 24.00 2.30
N LYS A 517 -16.94 23.59 3.57
CA LYS A 517 -16.40 22.30 4.01
C LYS A 517 -17.12 21.14 3.33
N ALA A 518 -18.45 21.13 3.32
CA ALA A 518 -19.22 20.10 2.64
C ALA A 518 -18.90 20.06 1.13
N THR A 519 -18.73 21.21 0.49
CA THR A 519 -18.33 21.27 -0.92
C THR A 519 -16.93 20.68 -1.15
N LEU A 520 -15.97 20.99 -0.28
CA LEU A 520 -14.61 20.42 -0.33
C LEU A 520 -14.62 18.91 -0.11
N GLU A 521 -15.47 18.42 0.79
CA GLU A 521 -15.63 16.99 1.08
C GLU A 521 -16.34 16.24 -0.04
N ILE A 522 -17.31 16.87 -0.73
CA ILE A 522 -17.91 16.34 -1.96
C ILE A 522 -16.88 16.30 -3.10
N HIS A 523 -16.05 17.34 -3.24
CA HIS A 523 -14.94 17.35 -4.21
C HIS A 523 -13.94 16.22 -3.91
N TYR A 524 -13.57 16.02 -2.66
CA TYR A 524 -12.75 14.87 -2.24
C TYR A 524 -13.45 13.52 -2.52
N ALA A 525 -14.74 13.39 -2.23
CA ALA A 525 -15.51 12.18 -2.52
C ALA A 525 -15.47 11.85 -4.01
N TYR A 526 -15.53 12.87 -4.88
CA TYR A 526 -15.42 12.71 -6.31
C TYR A 526 -14.03 12.26 -6.75
N LEU A 527 -12.99 13.02 -6.41
CA LEU A 527 -11.61 12.68 -6.77
C LEU A 527 -11.18 11.33 -6.21
N SER A 528 -11.50 11.05 -4.94
CA SER A 528 -11.16 9.78 -4.29
C SER A 528 -11.87 8.60 -4.93
N THR A 529 -13.10 8.75 -5.44
CA THR A 529 -13.82 7.66 -6.12
C THR A 529 -13.20 7.34 -7.47
N ILE A 530 -12.80 8.35 -8.24
CA ILE A 530 -12.04 8.17 -9.48
C ILE A 530 -10.70 7.48 -9.18
N CYS A 531 -9.98 7.98 -8.17
CA CYS A 531 -8.71 7.44 -7.71
C CYS A 531 -8.84 5.96 -7.29
N ASP A 532 -9.82 5.63 -6.44
CA ASP A 532 -10.10 4.27 -5.98
C ASP A 532 -10.46 3.34 -7.16
N TYR A 533 -11.20 3.84 -8.15
CA TYR A 533 -11.58 3.06 -9.32
C TYR A 533 -10.37 2.72 -10.19
N ILE A 534 -9.55 3.72 -10.53
CA ILE A 534 -8.33 3.55 -11.33
C ILE A 534 -7.32 2.67 -10.59
N ALA A 535 -7.07 2.91 -9.30
CA ALA A 535 -6.18 2.08 -8.48
C ALA A 535 -6.62 0.60 -8.46
N GLY A 536 -7.93 0.36 -8.49
CA GLY A 536 -8.53 -0.96 -8.55
C GLY A 536 -8.42 -1.67 -9.91
N MET A 537 -7.93 -1.03 -10.97
CA MET A 537 -7.78 -1.64 -12.30
C MET A 537 -6.53 -2.52 -12.41
N THR A 538 -6.52 -3.44 -13.37
CA THR A 538 -5.31 -4.15 -13.84
C THR A 538 -4.66 -3.35 -14.97
N ASP A 539 -3.40 -3.64 -15.31
CA ASP A 539 -2.66 -2.88 -16.32
C ASP A 539 -3.31 -2.98 -17.71
N ASN A 540 -3.71 -4.21 -18.07
CA ASN A 540 -4.40 -4.50 -19.32
C ASN A 540 -5.78 -3.84 -19.36
N TYR A 541 -6.52 -3.88 -18.26
CA TYR A 541 -7.83 -3.25 -18.20
C TYR A 541 -7.73 -1.73 -18.31
N ALA A 542 -6.81 -1.09 -17.56
CA ALA A 542 -6.59 0.35 -17.66
C ALA A 542 -6.19 0.77 -19.09
N SER A 543 -5.31 0.00 -19.74
CA SER A 543 -4.91 0.25 -21.13
C SER A 543 -6.10 0.09 -22.10
N SER A 544 -6.90 -0.97 -21.95
CA SER A 544 -8.08 -1.21 -22.80
C SER A 544 -9.15 -0.14 -22.60
N GLU A 545 -9.40 0.25 -21.37
CA GLU A 545 -10.36 1.30 -21.00
C GLU A 545 -9.94 2.64 -21.60
N PHE A 546 -8.65 2.98 -21.52
CA PHE A 546 -8.11 4.18 -22.16
C PHE A 546 -8.33 4.16 -23.67
N LYS A 547 -8.05 3.04 -24.34
CA LYS A 547 -8.30 2.90 -25.78
C LYS A 547 -9.78 3.10 -26.11
N SER A 548 -10.67 2.43 -25.38
CA SER A 548 -12.13 2.54 -25.55
C SER A 548 -12.65 3.98 -25.42
N LEU A 549 -12.11 4.75 -24.48
CA LEU A 549 -12.56 6.12 -24.23
C LEU A 549 -11.98 7.17 -25.19
N TYR A 550 -10.78 6.94 -25.74
CA TYR A 550 -10.01 8.00 -26.39
C TYR A 550 -9.44 7.67 -27.77
N LEU A 551 -9.38 6.40 -28.16
CA LEU A 551 -8.97 6.01 -29.50
C LEU A 551 -10.21 5.62 -30.29
N ILE A 552 -10.37 6.22 -31.46
CA ILE A 552 -11.34 5.78 -32.45
C ILE A 552 -10.76 4.52 -33.09
N GLU A 553 -11.54 3.44 -33.15
CA GLU A 553 -11.14 2.19 -33.82
C GLU A 553 -10.86 2.36 -35.32
#